data_AF-A0AAV3J5W3-F1
#
_entry.id   AF-A0AAV3J5W3-F1
#
_cell.length_a   1.000
_cell.length_b   1.000
_cell.length_c   1.000
_cell.angle_alpha   90.00
_cell.angle_beta   90.00
_cell.angle_gamma   90.00
#
_symmetry.space_group_name_H-M   'P 1'
#
loop_
_entity.id
_entity.type
_entity.pdbx_description
1 polymer ?
#
loop_
_entity_poly.entity_id
_entity_poly.type
_entity_poly.pdbx_seq_one_letter_code
_entity_poly.pdbx_strand_id
1 'polypeptide(L)'
;MNPETNRLFLNKEGKELLVLGFLSLKNDVLNTQHAAYHWHYYFKTGEVKTDAPDYIKEAKKKTDFLTLEEEEKEMIMKIDKARAIAEAELEYARDEGMAKGLKIGMENGRQEEQKRNLEEKRVLLLNLMQTSLSLKEISEISGIDIETLKKWKAESE
;
A
#
# COMPACT_ATOMS: atom_id res chain seq x y z
N MET A 1 1.95 -1.86 -41.15
CA MET A 1 2.05 -2.62 -42.42
C MET A 1 0.70 -2.67 -43.08
N ASN A 2 0.66 -2.61 -44.41
CA ASN A 2 -0.56 -2.89 -45.17
C ASN A 2 -0.89 -4.40 -45.05
N PRO A 3 -2.10 -4.79 -44.59
CA PRO A 3 -2.47 -6.18 -44.35
C PRO A 3 -2.55 -7.05 -45.63
N GLU A 4 -2.68 -6.45 -46.82
CA GLU A 4 -2.71 -7.18 -48.09
C GLU A 4 -1.33 -7.34 -48.74
N THR A 5 -0.39 -6.44 -48.46
CA THR A 5 0.92 -6.39 -49.15
C THR A 5 2.12 -6.54 -48.23
N ASN A 6 1.92 -6.54 -46.92
CA ASN A 6 2.96 -6.57 -45.88
C ASN A 6 4.03 -5.47 -45.99
N ARG A 7 3.75 -4.39 -46.75
CA ARG A 7 4.68 -3.26 -46.92
C ARG A 7 4.52 -2.22 -45.82
N LEU A 8 5.62 -1.50 -45.55
CA LEU A 8 5.66 -0.36 -44.63
C LEU A 8 4.84 0.80 -45.20
N PHE A 9 4.13 1.52 -44.32
CA PHE A 9 3.41 2.72 -44.74
C PHE A 9 4.43 3.82 -44.97
N LEU A 10 4.40 4.44 -46.14
CA LEU A 10 5.29 5.54 -46.48
C LEU A 10 4.53 6.86 -46.41
N ASN A 11 5.18 7.91 -45.93
CA ASN A 11 4.66 9.28 -46.01
C ASN A 11 4.72 9.78 -47.47
N LYS A 12 4.23 11.00 -47.71
CA LYS A 12 4.25 11.64 -49.05
C LYS A 12 5.67 11.82 -49.63
N GLU A 13 6.69 11.74 -48.80
CA GLU A 13 8.11 11.85 -49.16
C GLU A 13 8.78 10.47 -49.31
N GLY A 14 8.02 9.37 -49.23
CA GLY A 14 8.55 8.01 -49.33
C GLY A 14 9.26 7.50 -48.07
N LYS A 15 9.17 8.20 -46.94
CA LYS A 15 9.77 7.78 -45.66
C LYS A 15 8.82 6.91 -44.87
N GLU A 16 9.37 5.91 -44.19
CA GLU A 16 8.61 4.98 -43.35
C GLU A 16 7.90 5.71 -42.21
N LEU A 17 6.58 5.52 -42.14
CA LEU A 17 5.74 6.00 -41.05
C LEU A 17 5.77 4.99 -39.91
N LEU A 18 6.21 5.44 -38.73
CA LEU A 18 6.03 4.70 -37.49
C LEU A 18 4.54 4.60 -37.19
N VAL A 19 4.01 3.38 -37.21
CA VAL A 19 2.64 3.11 -36.76
C VAL A 19 2.71 2.77 -35.28
N LEU A 20 2.26 3.70 -34.44
CA LEU A 20 2.01 3.46 -33.03
C LEU A 20 0.72 2.66 -32.87
N GLY A 21 0.85 1.40 -32.46
CA GLY A 21 -0.28 0.56 -32.06
C GLY A 21 -0.35 0.47 -30.54
N PHE A 22 -1.56 0.55 -29.98
CA PHE A 22 -1.80 0.32 -28.56
C PHE A 22 -2.35 -1.08 -28.34
N LEU A 23 -1.69 -1.88 -27.49
CA LEU A 23 -2.14 -3.21 -27.10
C LEU A 23 -2.53 -3.18 -25.62
N SER A 24 -3.80 -3.43 -25.31
CA SER A 24 -4.26 -3.56 -23.94
C SER A 24 -4.07 -5.00 -23.44
N LEU A 25 -3.26 -5.17 -22.40
CA LEU A 25 -3.10 -6.47 -21.72
C LEU A 25 -4.30 -6.84 -20.84
N LYS A 26 -5.23 -5.90 -20.59
CA LYS A 26 -6.44 -6.16 -19.79
C LYS A 26 -7.62 -6.65 -20.62
N ASN A 27 -7.52 -6.62 -21.95
CA ASN A 27 -8.59 -7.12 -22.80
C ASN A 27 -8.46 -8.64 -22.91
N ASP A 28 -9.48 -9.36 -22.48
CA ASP A 28 -9.52 -10.83 -22.53
C ASP A 28 -10.27 -11.36 -23.76
N VAL A 29 -10.94 -10.50 -24.53
CA VAL A 29 -11.59 -10.86 -25.79
C VAL A 29 -10.66 -10.53 -26.95
N LEU A 30 -9.79 -11.49 -27.28
CA LEU A 30 -8.88 -11.41 -28.41
C LEU A 30 -9.13 -12.55 -29.38
N ASN A 31 -9.13 -12.23 -30.68
CA ASN A 31 -9.18 -13.25 -31.73
C ASN A 31 -7.87 -14.06 -31.70
N THR A 32 -7.99 -15.35 -31.39
CA THR A 32 -6.85 -16.27 -31.25
C THR A 32 -6.05 -16.49 -32.52
N GLN A 33 -6.62 -16.17 -33.69
CA GLN A 33 -5.96 -16.27 -34.99
C GLN A 33 -5.17 -14.99 -35.36
N HIS A 34 -5.25 -13.94 -34.55
CA HIS A 34 -4.62 -12.66 -34.85
C HIS A 34 -3.25 -12.53 -34.15
N ALA A 35 -2.27 -11.90 -34.81
CA ALA A 35 -0.94 -11.65 -34.24
C ALA A 35 -0.97 -10.94 -32.86
N ALA A 36 -1.96 -10.07 -32.65
CA ALA A 36 -2.19 -9.38 -31.38
C ALA A 36 -2.44 -10.34 -30.20
N TYR A 37 -3.08 -11.49 -30.45
CA TYR A 37 -3.28 -12.52 -29.43
C TYR A 37 -1.95 -13.15 -29.01
N HIS A 38 -1.08 -13.46 -29.97
CA HIS A 38 0.24 -14.02 -29.66
C HIS A 38 1.13 -13.03 -28.89
N TRP A 39 1.09 -11.74 -29.25
CA TRP A 39 1.78 -10.70 -28.47
C TRP A 39 1.22 -10.57 -27.05
N HIS A 40 -0.10 -10.55 -26.91
CA HIS A 40 -0.75 -10.48 -25.60
C HIS A 40 -0.38 -11.67 -24.71
N TYR A 41 -0.43 -12.88 -25.27
CA TYR A 41 -0.03 -14.11 -24.58
C TYR A 41 1.44 -14.04 -24.15
N TYR A 42 2.32 -13.64 -25.06
CA TYR A 42 3.75 -13.51 -24.78
C TYR A 42 4.03 -12.48 -23.67
N PHE A 43 3.43 -11.30 -23.72
CA PHE A 43 3.64 -10.28 -22.67
C PHE A 43 3.03 -10.66 -21.31
N LYS A 44 1.96 -11.47 -21.29
CA LYS A 44 1.37 -11.96 -20.02
C LYS A 44 2.16 -13.11 -19.40
N THR A 45 2.76 -13.97 -20.21
CA THR A 45 3.28 -15.27 -19.73
C THR A 45 4.79 -15.45 -19.91
N GLY A 46 5.42 -14.64 -20.77
CA GLY A 46 6.81 -14.86 -21.21
C GLY A 46 6.96 -16.00 -22.23
N GLU A 47 5.87 -16.71 -22.57
CA GLU A 47 5.89 -17.86 -23.46
C GLU A 47 5.38 -17.54 -24.86
N VAL A 48 5.86 -18.28 -25.86
CA VAL A 48 5.42 -18.15 -27.25
C VAL A 48 4.78 -19.44 -27.71
N LYS A 49 3.56 -19.35 -28.24
CA LYS A 49 2.85 -20.52 -28.79
C LYS A 49 3.53 -21.04 -30.06
N THR A 50 3.37 -22.32 -30.35
CA THR A 50 3.99 -22.99 -31.51
C THR A 50 3.52 -22.42 -32.85
N ASP A 51 2.25 -22.03 -32.92
CA ASP A 51 1.58 -21.42 -34.06
C ASP A 51 1.82 -19.90 -34.18
N ALA A 52 2.58 -19.30 -33.26
CA ALA A 52 2.88 -17.88 -33.32
C ALA A 52 3.76 -17.52 -34.54
N PRO A 53 3.60 -16.31 -35.11
CA PRO A 53 4.47 -15.78 -36.15
C PRO A 53 5.96 -15.78 -35.74
N ASP A 54 6.84 -15.98 -36.72
CA ASP A 54 8.28 -16.13 -36.49
C ASP A 54 8.93 -14.92 -35.82
N TYR A 55 8.51 -13.70 -36.17
CA TYR A 55 9.03 -12.49 -35.53
C TYR A 55 8.72 -12.40 -34.03
N ILE A 56 7.66 -13.06 -33.54
CA ILE A 56 7.35 -13.14 -32.10
C ILE A 56 8.25 -14.18 -31.42
N LYS A 57 8.53 -15.30 -32.11
CA LYS A 57 9.50 -16.30 -31.64
C LYS A 57 10.90 -15.69 -31.54
N GLU A 58 11.30 -14.88 -32.52
CA GLU A 58 12.54 -14.12 -32.48
C GLU A 58 12.56 -13.08 -31.35
N ALA A 59 11.44 -12.39 -31.12
CA ALA A 59 11.33 -11.46 -30.01
C ALA A 59 11.57 -12.15 -28.66
N LYS A 60 10.98 -13.34 -28.42
CA LYS A 60 11.28 -14.15 -27.23
C LYS A 60 12.77 -14.48 -27.13
N LYS A 61 13.40 -14.89 -28.25
CA LYS A 61 14.84 -15.18 -28.24
C LYS A 61 15.70 -13.96 -27.93
N LYS A 62 15.27 -12.74 -28.27
CA LYS A 62 16.05 -11.53 -28.00
C LYS A 62 15.89 -11.01 -26.58
N THR A 63 14.81 -11.38 -25.91
CA THR A 63 14.47 -10.94 -24.55
C THR A 63 14.67 -12.04 -23.52
N ASP A 64 15.02 -13.25 -23.96
CA ASP A 64 15.38 -14.35 -23.09
C ASP A 64 16.69 -14.00 -22.38
N PHE A 65 16.63 -13.81 -21.07
CA PHE A 65 17.76 -13.41 -20.25
C PHE A 65 19.00 -14.28 -20.47
N LEU A 66 18.82 -15.58 -20.73
CA LEU A 66 19.93 -16.51 -20.94
C LEU A 66 20.71 -16.26 -22.24
N THR A 67 20.08 -15.58 -23.20
CA THR A 67 20.66 -15.24 -24.50
C THR A 67 21.26 -13.83 -24.56
N LEU A 68 21.09 -13.04 -23.50
CA LEU A 68 21.65 -11.70 -23.40
C LEU A 68 23.16 -11.74 -23.17
N GLU A 69 23.84 -10.67 -23.57
CA GLU A 69 25.27 -10.48 -23.28
C GLU A 69 25.47 -10.23 -21.77
N GLU A 70 26.68 -10.46 -21.29
CA GLU A 70 26.97 -10.36 -19.84
C GLU A 70 26.73 -8.94 -19.30
N GLU A 71 27.01 -7.89 -20.08
CA GLU A 71 26.73 -6.51 -19.68
C GLU A 71 25.23 -6.24 -19.52
N GLU A 72 24.40 -6.80 -20.40
CA GLU A 72 22.94 -6.65 -20.35
C GLU A 72 22.36 -7.39 -19.15
N LYS A 73 22.85 -8.62 -18.88
CA LYS A 73 22.49 -9.40 -17.70
C LYS A 73 22.85 -8.66 -16.41
N GLU A 74 24.07 -8.11 -16.34
CA GLU A 74 24.52 -7.36 -15.16
C GLU A 74 23.64 -6.12 -14.90
N MET A 75 23.23 -5.43 -15.96
CA MET A 75 22.31 -4.29 -15.87
C MET A 75 20.96 -4.69 -15.29
N ILE A 76 20.35 -5.76 -15.81
CA ILE A 76 19.07 -6.29 -15.33
C ILE A 76 19.18 -6.69 -13.85
N MET A 77 20.23 -7.43 -13.49
CA MET A 77 20.46 -7.85 -12.10
C MET A 77 20.64 -6.66 -11.15
N LYS A 78 21.32 -5.59 -11.58
CA LYS A 78 21.46 -4.36 -10.79
C LYS A 78 20.11 -3.69 -10.55
N ILE A 79 19.26 -3.62 -11.58
CA ILE A 79 17.90 -3.05 -11.46
C ILE A 79 17.05 -3.90 -10.52
N ASP A 80 17.06 -5.23 -10.66
CA ASP A 80 16.31 -6.13 -9.79
C ASP A 80 16.77 -6.05 -8.34
N LYS A 81 18.09 -5.99 -8.10
CA LYS A 81 18.65 -5.79 -6.77
C LYS A 81 18.23 -4.44 -6.17
N ALA A 82 18.30 -3.36 -6.95
CA ALA A 82 17.88 -2.04 -6.49
C ALA A 82 16.39 -2.02 -6.13
N ARG A 83 15.54 -2.67 -6.94
CA ARG A 83 14.11 -2.82 -6.65
C ARG A 83 13.88 -3.61 -5.36
N ALA A 84 14.57 -4.73 -5.16
CA ALA A 84 14.43 -5.54 -3.96
C ALA A 84 14.84 -4.77 -2.69
N ILE A 85 15.90 -3.96 -2.76
CA ILE A 85 16.31 -3.09 -1.64
C ILE A 85 15.22 -2.06 -1.35
N ALA A 86 14.73 -1.37 -2.37
CA ALA A 86 13.69 -0.35 -2.20
C ALA A 86 12.39 -0.94 -1.62
N GLU A 87 12.01 -2.15 -2.05
CA GLU A 87 10.84 -2.85 -1.52
C GLU A 87 11.02 -3.22 -0.04
N ALA A 88 12.19 -3.75 0.34
CA ALA A 88 12.51 -4.07 1.72
C ALA A 88 12.54 -2.81 2.63
N GLU A 89 13.08 -1.69 2.15
CA GLU A 89 13.08 -0.42 2.88
C GLU A 89 11.64 0.09 3.10
N LEU A 90 10.77 -0.02 2.09
CA LEU A 90 9.37 0.36 2.20
C LEU A 90 8.59 -0.53 3.16
N GLU A 91 8.82 -1.85 3.11
CA GLU A 91 8.21 -2.81 4.03
C GLU A 91 8.63 -2.52 5.48
N TYR A 92 9.93 -2.37 5.73
CA TYR A 92 10.45 -2.00 7.04
C TYR A 92 9.84 -0.70 7.57
N ALA A 93 9.76 0.35 6.74
CA ALA A 93 9.16 1.62 7.12
C ALA A 93 7.66 1.49 7.46
N ARG A 94 6.91 0.65 6.74
CA ARG A 94 5.50 0.36 7.03
C ARG A 94 5.34 -0.35 8.37
N ASP A 95 6.14 -1.37 8.62
CA ASP A 95 6.08 -2.16 9.85
C ASP A 95 6.45 -1.31 11.07
N GLU A 96 7.54 -0.55 10.99
CA GLU A 96 7.93 0.42 12.02
C GLU A 96 6.82 1.46 12.25
N GLY A 97 6.24 1.99 11.18
CA GLY A 97 5.14 2.96 11.24
C GLY A 97 3.91 2.40 11.95
N MET A 98 3.52 1.16 11.62
CA MET A 98 2.39 0.49 12.24
C MET A 98 2.65 0.20 13.72
N ALA A 99 3.84 -0.32 14.06
CA ALA A 99 4.21 -0.61 15.44
C ALA A 99 4.23 0.66 16.32
N LYS A 100 4.83 1.75 15.82
CA LYS A 100 4.82 3.06 16.50
C LYS A 100 3.40 3.60 16.64
N GLY A 101 2.61 3.53 15.57
CA GLY A 101 1.21 3.97 15.57
C GLY A 101 0.37 3.23 16.60
N LEU A 102 0.49 1.91 16.69
CA LEU A 102 -0.21 1.09 17.68
C LEU A 102 0.19 1.47 19.11
N LYS A 103 1.49 1.63 19.37
CA LYS A 103 2.01 2.01 20.69
C LYS A 103 1.50 3.38 21.13
N ILE A 104 1.53 4.36 20.24
CA ILE A 104 1.00 5.71 20.50
C ILE A 104 -0.52 5.64 20.74
N GLY A 105 -1.25 4.90 19.91
CA GLY A 105 -2.70 4.73 20.05
C GLY A 105 -3.09 4.10 21.38
N MET A 106 -2.38 3.05 21.82
CA MET A 106 -2.60 2.41 23.11
C MET A 106 -2.32 3.35 24.28
N GLU A 107 -1.21 4.09 24.25
CA GLU A 107 -0.86 5.01 25.34
C GLU A 107 -1.84 6.19 25.41
N ASN A 108 -2.22 6.77 24.27
CA ASN A 108 -3.22 7.84 24.22
C ASN A 108 -4.58 7.34 24.72
N GLY A 109 -5.01 6.15 24.29
CA GLY A 109 -6.27 5.55 24.76
C GLY A 109 -6.27 5.32 26.28
N ARG A 110 -5.16 4.83 26.83
CA ARG A 110 -5.00 4.64 28.29
C ARG A 110 -5.04 5.97 29.04
N GLN A 111 -4.42 7.02 28.52
CA GLN A 111 -4.44 8.35 29.14
C GLN A 111 -5.84 8.98 29.08
N GLU A 112 -6.54 8.85 27.95
CA GLU A 112 -7.92 9.32 27.81
C GLU A 112 -8.87 8.57 28.76
N GLU A 113 -8.74 7.25 28.86
CA GLU A 113 -9.51 6.43 29.79
C GLU A 113 -9.25 6.84 31.24
N GLN A 114 -7.99 7.06 31.63
CA GLN A 114 -7.65 7.52 32.97
C GLN A 114 -8.25 8.89 33.29
N LYS A 115 -8.20 9.84 32.35
CA LYS A 115 -8.82 11.16 32.51
C LYS A 115 -10.33 11.05 32.65
N ARG A 116 -10.99 10.24 31.81
CA ARG A 116 -12.42 9.99 31.89
C ARG A 116 -12.82 9.35 33.21
N ASN A 117 -12.11 8.30 33.64
CA ASN A 117 -12.39 7.63 34.91
C ASN A 117 -12.20 8.57 36.10
N LEU A 118 -11.20 9.45 36.06
CA LEU A 118 -11.00 10.46 37.10
C LEU A 118 -12.16 11.46 37.14
N GLU A 119 -12.60 11.94 35.98
CA GLU A 119 -13.69 12.90 35.86
C GLU A 119 -15.03 12.28 36.30
N GLU A 120 -15.34 11.05 35.84
CA GLU A 120 -16.53 10.30 36.24
C GLU A 120 -16.52 10.05 37.76
N LYS A 121 -15.36 9.69 38.34
CA LYS A 121 -15.20 9.53 39.80
C LYS A 121 -15.39 10.86 40.53
N ARG A 122 -14.87 11.97 40.00
CA ARG A 122 -15.03 13.31 40.56
C ARG A 122 -16.51 13.71 40.59
N VAL A 123 -17.23 13.57 39.48
CA VAL A 123 -18.67 13.87 39.39
C VAL A 123 -19.47 13.04 40.39
N LEU A 124 -19.19 11.74 40.50
CA LEU A 124 -19.85 10.87 41.46
C LEU A 124 -19.63 11.35 42.91
N LEU A 125 -18.40 11.72 43.26
CA LEU A 125 -18.07 12.19 44.60
C LEU A 125 -18.69 13.55 44.92
N LEU A 126 -18.75 14.47 43.96
CA LEU A 126 -19.46 15.75 44.12
C LEU A 126 -20.95 15.53 44.37
N ASN A 127 -21.58 14.61 43.64
CA ASN A 127 -22.98 14.25 43.88
C ASN A 127 -23.18 13.65 45.28
N LEU A 128 -22.27 12.78 45.74
CA LEU A 128 -22.32 12.22 47.10
C LEU A 128 -22.18 13.31 48.18
N MET A 129 -21.36 14.34 47.96
CA MET A 129 -21.22 15.47 48.91
C MET A 129 -22.46 16.35 49.02
N GLN A 130 -23.37 16.30 48.04
CA GLN A 130 -24.67 16.98 48.10
C GLN A 130 -25.71 16.15 48.86
N THR A 131 -25.42 14.87 49.15
CA THR A 131 -26.27 14.02 50.00
C THR A 131 -25.92 14.17 51.49
N SER A 132 -26.56 13.39 52.36
CA SER A 132 -26.33 13.44 53.81
C SER A 132 -25.01 12.81 54.28
N LEU A 133 -24.13 12.38 53.37
CA LEU A 133 -22.83 11.77 53.70
C LEU A 133 -21.79 12.83 54.08
N SER A 134 -21.04 12.58 55.15
CA SER A 134 -19.94 13.45 55.57
C SER A 134 -18.70 13.25 54.69
N LEU A 135 -17.84 14.28 54.59
CA LEU A 135 -16.56 14.19 53.86
C LEU A 135 -15.65 13.06 54.38
N LYS A 136 -15.78 12.70 55.65
CA LYS A 136 -14.99 11.63 56.27
C LYS A 136 -15.43 10.25 55.76
N GLU A 137 -16.74 10.01 55.71
CA GLU A 137 -17.31 8.78 55.15
C GLU A 137 -17.02 8.66 53.64
N ILE A 138 -17.11 9.76 52.89
CA ILE A 138 -16.78 9.78 51.46
C ILE A 138 -15.28 9.50 51.23
N SER A 139 -14.40 10.03 52.08
CA SER A 139 -12.96 9.76 52.03
C SER A 139 -12.65 8.29 52.28
N GLU A 140 -13.27 7.69 53.30
CA GLU A 140 -13.11 6.27 53.63
C GLU A 140 -13.61 5.34 52.52
N ILE A 141 -14.74 5.66 51.88
CA ILE A 141 -15.31 4.84 50.79
C ILE A 141 -14.51 4.98 49.48
N SER A 142 -14.08 6.20 49.16
CA SER A 142 -13.48 6.51 47.85
C SER A 142 -11.96 6.38 47.79
N GLY A 143 -11.31 6.34 48.97
CA GLY A 143 -9.86 6.38 49.12
C GLY A 143 -9.22 7.72 48.73
N ILE A 144 -10.02 8.77 48.53
CA ILE A 144 -9.54 10.13 48.25
C ILE A 144 -9.35 10.85 49.58
N ASP A 145 -8.26 11.59 49.72
CA ASP A 145 -8.00 12.37 50.94
C ASP A 145 -8.98 13.56 51.09
N ILE A 146 -9.20 13.96 52.34
CA ILE A 146 -10.17 15.01 52.67
C ILE A 146 -9.77 16.37 52.07
N GLU A 147 -8.49 16.67 51.89
CA GLU A 147 -8.05 17.95 51.31
C GLU A 147 -8.40 18.05 49.83
N THR A 148 -8.18 16.97 49.07
CA THR A 148 -8.57 16.86 47.66
C THR A 148 -10.08 16.97 47.50
N LEU A 149 -10.87 16.31 48.36
CA LEU A 149 -12.33 16.42 48.35
C LEU A 149 -12.80 17.87 48.61
N LYS A 150 -12.18 18.58 49.57
CA LYS A 150 -12.48 19.99 49.83
C LYS A 150 -12.15 20.87 48.63
N LYS A 151 -11.00 20.64 47.98
CA LYS A 151 -10.59 21.37 46.78
C LYS A 151 -11.59 21.18 45.65
N TRP A 152 -11.99 19.94 45.36
CA TRP A 152 -12.98 19.66 44.31
C TRP A 152 -14.33 20.29 44.58
N LYS A 153 -14.77 20.32 45.85
CA LYS A 153 -16.00 21.01 46.26
C LYS A 153 -15.92 22.52 46.03
N ALA A 154 -14.81 23.16 46.41
CA ALA A 154 -14.61 24.60 46.22
C ALA A 154 -14.51 25.00 44.74
N GLU A 155 -14.04 24.11 43.86
CA GLU A 155 -14.00 24.33 42.40
C GLU A 155 -15.36 24.09 41.71
N SER A 156 -16.34 23.54 42.43
CA SER A 156 -17.68 23.23 41.93
C SER A 156 -18.75 24.26 42.37
N GLU A 157 -18.40 25.17 43.29
CA GLU A 157 -19.24 26.28 43.77
C GLU A 157 -18.94 27.57 42.99
#